data_AF-A0A524MZS2-F1
#
_entry.id   AF-A0A524MZS2-F1
#
_cell.length_a   1.000
_cell.length_b   1.000
_cell.length_c   1.000
_cell.angle_alpha   90.00
_cell.angle_beta   90.00
_cell.angle_gamma   90.00
#
_symmetry.space_group_name_H-M   'P 1'
#
loop_
_entity.id
_entity.type
_entity.pdbx_description
1 polymer ?
#
loop_
_entity_poly.entity_id
_entity_poly.type
_entity_poly.pdbx_seq_one_letter_code
_entity_poly.pdbx_strand_id
1 'polypeptide(L)'
;MRLRTLIHVLAAVAAFATANAAGRKKDSDVDALIDQLGAPKWRDREKAQSQLLTPDPDFSKAVVDRALQVLTTTQDPEMKIRLTDLLEVIVLRDSFKGEQGFLGVTLHPVIASLVPDGPIVHTVGIVEPLAGYPADKAGIKSGDRIIQIDNKICGPAFGVPDLVAYISSKSPGDIVVLQLWSNGIRTEKSVPLAARNVPSDMSLEQRTELFFRSWLEDHLRDAEQTAEQAK
;
A
#
# COMPACT_ATOMS: atom_id res chain seq x y z
N MET A 1 59.93 9.07 35.45
CA MET A 1 58.58 8.47 35.58
C MET A 1 57.60 9.61 35.82
N ARG A 2 56.55 9.90 35.05
CA ARG A 2 55.88 9.20 33.94
C ARG A 2 55.30 10.24 32.94
N LEU A 3 55.48 9.94 31.66
CA LEU A 3 54.74 10.42 30.50
C LEU A 3 53.26 9.98 30.59
N ARG A 4 52.27 10.81 30.19
CA ARG A 4 50.95 10.40 29.66
C ARG A 4 50.08 11.62 29.31
N THR A 5 50.05 12.07 28.06
CA THR A 5 49.12 11.69 26.96
C THR A 5 48.11 12.81 26.70
N LEU A 6 48.49 13.76 25.83
CA LEU A 6 47.55 14.46 24.94
C LEU A 6 46.95 13.43 23.96
N ILE A 7 45.85 13.83 23.29
CA ILE A 7 45.06 13.14 22.26
C ILE A 7 43.72 12.72 22.87
N HIS A 8 42.63 13.32 22.38
CA HIS A 8 41.33 12.72 22.01
C HIS A 8 40.36 13.85 21.60
N VAL A 9 40.68 14.60 20.54
CA VAL A 9 39.69 15.42 19.81
C VAL A 9 40.00 15.35 18.32
N LEU A 10 39.75 14.19 17.69
CA LEU A 10 39.79 14.08 16.22
C LEU A 10 39.17 12.74 15.76
N ALA A 11 37.89 12.54 16.05
CA ALA A 11 37.14 11.39 15.50
C ALA A 11 35.66 11.67 15.18
N ALA A 12 35.10 12.83 15.55
CA ALA A 12 33.70 13.15 15.31
C ALA A 12 33.43 13.96 14.02
N VAL A 13 34.46 14.56 13.40
CA VAL A 13 34.28 15.38 12.18
C VAL A 13 34.25 14.52 10.91
N ALA A 14 34.93 13.38 10.90
CA ALA A 14 35.01 12.51 9.71
C ALA A 14 33.71 11.72 9.44
N ALA A 15 32.99 11.29 10.47
CA ALA A 15 31.74 10.54 10.31
C ALA A 15 30.56 11.41 9.83
N PHE A 16 30.52 12.69 10.23
CA PHE A 16 29.55 13.65 9.71
C PHE A 16 29.84 14.04 8.26
N ALA A 17 31.11 14.14 7.87
CA ALA A 17 31.49 14.46 6.50
C ALA A 17 31.14 13.35 5.50
N THR A 18 31.28 12.07 5.88
CA THR A 18 31.00 10.93 5.01
C THR A 18 29.50 10.65 4.84
N ALA A 19 28.71 10.74 5.91
CA ALA A 19 27.24 10.65 5.81
C ALA A 19 26.66 11.81 4.97
N ASN A 20 27.19 13.02 5.14
CA ASN A 20 26.79 14.21 4.39
C ASN A 20 27.27 14.19 2.92
N ALA A 21 28.34 13.45 2.60
CA ALA A 21 28.78 13.23 1.22
C ALA A 21 27.95 12.14 0.51
N ALA A 22 27.53 11.10 1.23
CA ALA A 22 26.64 10.06 0.71
C ALA A 22 25.23 10.59 0.44
N GLY A 23 24.70 11.43 1.34
CA GLY A 23 23.44 12.17 1.13
C GLY A 23 23.51 13.08 -0.10
N ARG A 24 24.56 13.92 -0.21
CA ARG A 24 24.76 14.79 -1.38
C ARG A 24 24.89 14.04 -2.71
N LYS A 25 25.49 12.84 -2.71
CA LYS A 25 25.55 12.01 -3.92
C LYS A 25 24.17 11.47 -4.31
N LYS A 26 23.39 11.04 -3.32
CA LYS A 26 22.01 10.56 -3.52
C LYS A 26 21.10 11.68 -4.05
N ASP A 27 21.23 12.89 -3.51
CA ASP A 27 20.50 14.07 -3.99
C ASP A 27 20.89 14.43 -5.44
N SER A 28 22.20 14.40 -5.75
CA SER A 28 22.67 14.65 -7.13
C SER A 28 22.24 13.57 -8.13
N ASP A 29 22.04 12.33 -7.68
CA ASP A 29 21.54 11.24 -8.51
C ASP A 29 20.03 11.42 -8.79
N VAL A 30 19.25 11.91 -7.81
CA VAL A 30 17.82 12.23 -7.99
C VAL A 30 17.61 13.39 -8.96
N ASP A 31 18.38 14.47 -8.82
CA ASP A 31 18.34 15.62 -9.72
C ASP A 31 18.56 15.21 -11.19
N ALA A 32 19.62 14.45 -11.43
CA ALA A 32 19.97 14.00 -12.78
C ALA A 32 18.90 13.11 -13.41
N LEU A 33 18.15 12.36 -12.60
CA LEU A 33 17.04 11.52 -13.06
C LEU A 33 15.79 12.36 -13.33
N ILE A 34 15.47 13.33 -12.46
CA ILE A 34 14.32 14.23 -12.68
C ILE A 34 14.52 15.06 -13.94
N ASP A 35 15.72 15.57 -14.20
CA ASP A 35 16.04 16.29 -15.44
C ASP A 35 15.79 15.42 -16.70
N GLN A 36 16.04 14.11 -16.60
CA GLN A 36 15.80 13.17 -17.69
C GLN A 36 14.32 12.88 -17.94
N LEU A 37 13.42 13.26 -17.03
CA LEU A 37 11.97 13.16 -17.27
C LEU A 37 11.50 14.12 -18.36
N GLY A 38 12.22 15.20 -18.64
CA GLY A 38 11.97 16.11 -19.77
C GLY A 38 12.73 15.73 -21.06
N ALA A 39 13.40 14.57 -21.10
CA ALA A 39 14.25 14.21 -22.24
C ALA A 39 13.43 14.08 -23.55
N PRO A 40 13.95 14.52 -24.71
CA PRO A 40 13.22 14.40 -25.99
C PRO A 40 12.88 12.96 -26.36
N LYS A 41 13.74 12.01 -26.00
CA LYS A 41 13.57 10.58 -26.30
C LYS A 41 12.76 9.91 -25.20
N TRP A 42 11.63 9.32 -25.59
CA TRP A 42 10.75 8.57 -24.69
C TRP A 42 11.50 7.51 -23.88
N ARG A 43 12.41 6.76 -24.52
CA ARG A 43 13.20 5.71 -23.85
C ARG A 43 14.03 6.23 -22.68
N ASP A 44 14.54 7.45 -22.78
CA ASP A 44 15.37 8.04 -21.73
C ASP A 44 14.47 8.49 -20.56
N ARG A 45 13.28 9.02 -20.85
CA ARG A 45 12.26 9.35 -19.84
C ARG A 45 11.79 8.12 -19.06
N GLU A 46 11.44 7.05 -19.76
CA GLU A 46 11.00 5.78 -19.13
C GLU A 46 12.08 5.17 -18.25
N LYS A 47 13.34 5.20 -18.71
CA LYS A 47 14.46 4.72 -17.92
C LYS A 47 14.61 5.51 -16.63
N ALA A 48 14.54 6.85 -16.71
CA ALA A 48 14.63 7.71 -15.55
C ALA A 48 13.46 7.48 -14.58
N GLN A 49 12.23 7.43 -15.09
CA GLN A 49 11.02 7.17 -14.29
C GLN A 49 11.08 5.79 -13.59
N SER A 50 11.52 4.75 -14.30
CA SER A 50 11.72 3.42 -13.70
C SER A 50 12.77 3.43 -12.59
N GLN A 51 13.84 4.19 -12.73
CA GLN A 51 14.88 4.32 -11.70
C GLN A 51 14.35 5.11 -10.48
N LEU A 52 13.61 6.20 -10.69
CA LEU A 52 12.99 7.00 -9.64
C LEU A 52 11.92 6.22 -8.85
N LEU A 53 11.30 5.20 -9.46
CA LEU A 53 10.30 4.35 -8.81
C LEU A 53 10.87 3.21 -7.96
N THR A 54 12.21 3.09 -7.87
CA THR A 54 12.88 2.06 -7.08
C THR A 54 12.42 2.12 -5.61
N PRO A 55 11.88 1.03 -5.04
CA PRO A 55 11.34 1.04 -3.68
C PRO A 55 12.46 0.99 -2.63
N ASP A 56 12.99 2.16 -2.27
CA ASP A 56 13.92 2.37 -1.15
C ASP A 56 13.40 3.54 -0.30
N PRO A 57 13.05 3.36 1.00
CA PRO A 57 12.36 4.39 1.79
C PRO A 57 13.07 5.76 1.79
N ASP A 58 14.39 5.75 1.95
CA ASP A 58 15.18 6.98 1.98
C ASP A 58 15.29 7.63 0.59
N PHE A 59 15.32 6.83 -0.49
CA PHE A 59 15.36 7.33 -1.86
C PHE A 59 14.00 7.86 -2.30
N SER A 60 12.92 7.12 -2.04
CA SER A 60 11.55 7.55 -2.29
C SER A 60 11.26 8.89 -1.64
N LYS A 61 11.70 9.08 -0.38
CA LYS A 61 11.56 10.36 0.30
C LYS A 61 12.31 11.49 -0.42
N ALA A 62 13.58 11.28 -0.77
CA ALA A 62 14.37 12.28 -1.51
C ALA A 62 13.74 12.62 -2.87
N VAL A 63 13.19 11.61 -3.57
CA VAL A 63 12.47 11.78 -4.83
C VAL A 63 11.20 12.62 -4.64
N VAL A 64 10.40 12.35 -3.60
CA VAL A 64 9.18 13.11 -3.31
C VAL A 64 9.51 14.57 -2.98
N ASP A 65 10.45 14.79 -2.06
CA ASP A 65 10.87 16.13 -1.64
C ASP A 65 11.35 16.94 -2.85
N ARG A 66 12.14 16.31 -3.73
CA ARG A 66 12.67 16.98 -4.91
C ARG A 66 11.64 17.20 -6.00
N ALA A 67 10.75 16.24 -6.26
CA ALA A 67 9.67 16.36 -7.23
C ALA A 67 8.73 17.52 -6.89
N LEU A 68 8.36 17.68 -5.62
CA LEU A 68 7.54 18.81 -5.16
C LEU A 68 8.21 20.15 -5.45
N GLN A 69 9.51 20.28 -5.18
CA GLN A 69 10.27 21.51 -5.49
C GLN A 69 10.33 21.80 -6.99
N VAL A 70 10.51 20.77 -7.83
CA VAL A 70 10.59 20.96 -9.29
C VAL A 70 9.21 21.32 -9.86
N LEU A 71 8.13 20.75 -9.33
CA LEU A 71 6.76 21.05 -9.76
C LEU A 71 6.37 22.52 -9.59
N THR A 72 6.89 23.21 -8.56
CA THR A 72 6.60 24.64 -8.33
C THR A 72 7.33 25.58 -9.30
N THR A 73 8.39 25.11 -9.96
CA THR A 73 9.27 25.96 -10.79
C THR A 73 9.27 25.57 -12.26
N THR A 74 9.04 24.30 -12.60
CA THR A 74 9.10 23.82 -13.98
C THR A 74 7.97 24.36 -14.85
N GLN A 75 8.28 24.67 -16.10
CA GLN A 75 7.31 25.06 -17.13
C GLN A 75 7.06 23.93 -18.14
N ASP A 76 7.82 22.84 -18.09
CA ASP A 76 7.71 21.72 -19.01
C ASP A 76 6.47 20.86 -18.68
N PRO A 77 5.45 20.80 -19.55
CA PRO A 77 4.24 20.02 -19.29
C PRO A 77 4.49 18.51 -19.23
N GLU A 78 5.45 17.96 -20.00
CA GLU A 78 5.79 16.53 -19.95
C GLU A 78 6.41 16.19 -18.59
N MET A 79 7.31 17.05 -18.11
CA MET A 79 7.93 16.91 -16.81
C MET A 79 6.90 17.00 -15.69
N LYS A 80 5.93 17.92 -15.77
CA LYS A 80 4.84 18.01 -14.78
C LYS A 80 4.04 16.72 -14.68
N ILE A 81 3.57 16.19 -15.81
CA ILE A 81 2.80 14.94 -15.86
C ILE A 81 3.59 13.81 -15.20
N ARG A 82 4.85 13.60 -15.61
CA ARG A 82 5.66 12.50 -15.09
C ARG A 82 6.00 12.65 -13.61
N LEU A 83 6.23 13.87 -13.14
CA LEU A 83 6.45 14.12 -11.72
C LEU A 83 5.18 13.87 -10.90
N THR A 84 4.01 14.24 -11.41
CA THR A 84 2.72 13.91 -10.78
C THR A 84 2.51 12.39 -10.73
N ASP A 85 2.69 11.67 -11.85
CA ASP A 85 2.58 10.20 -11.90
C ASP A 85 3.56 9.52 -10.92
N LEU A 86 4.79 10.05 -10.86
CA LEU A 86 5.83 9.55 -9.95
C LEU A 86 5.42 9.72 -8.49
N LEU A 87 4.94 10.90 -8.13
CA LEU A 87 4.44 11.20 -6.79
C LEU A 87 3.25 10.31 -6.43
N GLU A 88 2.30 10.14 -7.35
CA GLU A 88 1.13 9.29 -7.15
C GLU A 88 1.55 7.87 -6.79
N VAL A 89 2.42 7.27 -7.59
CA VAL A 89 2.87 5.88 -7.36
C VAL A 89 3.68 5.72 -6.07
N ILE A 90 4.52 6.69 -5.71
CA ILE A 90 5.32 6.62 -4.46
C ILE A 90 4.42 6.82 -3.24
N VAL A 91 3.62 7.89 -3.24
CA VAL A 91 2.83 8.30 -2.09
C VAL A 91 1.70 7.33 -1.83
N LEU A 92 0.98 6.86 -2.86
CA LEU A 92 -0.07 5.86 -2.67
C LEU A 92 0.51 4.54 -2.16
N ARG A 93 1.63 4.10 -2.74
CA ARG A 93 2.31 2.86 -2.30
C ARG A 93 2.70 2.91 -0.84
N ASP A 94 3.19 4.04 -0.34
CA ASP A 94 3.61 4.17 1.07
C ASP A 94 2.41 4.44 2.00
N SER A 95 1.44 5.24 1.59
CA SER A 95 0.28 5.63 2.42
C SER A 95 -0.73 4.50 2.57
N PHE A 96 -0.88 3.66 1.54
CA PHE A 96 -1.78 2.51 1.54
C PHE A 96 -1.00 1.19 1.78
N LYS A 97 0.29 1.28 2.11
CA LYS A 97 1.12 0.13 2.44
C LYS A 97 0.56 -0.61 3.64
N GLY A 98 0.14 -1.86 3.43
CA GLY A 98 -0.38 -2.69 4.51
C GLY A 98 -1.84 -2.42 4.88
N GLU A 99 -2.63 -1.72 4.05
CA GLU A 99 -4.08 -1.85 4.14
C GLU A 99 -4.43 -3.33 3.94
N GLN A 100 -4.92 -3.97 5.00
CA GLN A 100 -5.30 -5.37 4.97
C GLN A 100 -6.64 -5.52 4.28
N GLY A 101 -6.71 -6.49 3.35
CA GLY A 101 -7.97 -6.94 2.79
C GLY A 101 -8.97 -7.30 3.89
N PHE A 102 -10.23 -6.95 3.65
CA PHE A 102 -11.29 -7.10 4.62
C PHE A 102 -12.59 -7.49 3.93
N LEU A 103 -13.15 -8.63 4.36
CA LEU A 103 -14.39 -9.18 3.83
C LEU A 103 -15.63 -8.58 4.53
N GLY A 104 -15.47 -8.15 5.78
CA GLY A 104 -16.55 -7.58 6.59
C GLY A 104 -17.50 -8.62 7.16
N VAL A 105 -16.98 -9.62 7.88
CA VAL A 105 -17.78 -10.68 8.53
C VAL A 105 -17.23 -11.01 9.90
N THR A 106 -18.13 -11.43 10.80
CA THR A 106 -17.76 -12.13 12.03
C THR A 106 -17.78 -13.62 11.79
N LEU A 107 -16.68 -14.30 12.16
CA LEU A 107 -16.43 -15.71 11.83
C LEU A 107 -16.35 -16.58 13.08
N HIS A 108 -16.74 -17.85 12.96
CA HIS A 108 -16.53 -18.85 13.99
C HIS A 108 -16.21 -20.23 13.38
N PRO A 109 -15.48 -21.10 14.10
CA PRO A 109 -15.26 -22.46 13.62
C PRO A 109 -16.58 -23.26 13.67
N VAL A 110 -16.79 -24.11 12.67
CA VAL A 110 -17.91 -25.05 12.61
C VAL A 110 -17.39 -26.43 12.26
N ILE A 111 -17.63 -27.41 13.13
CA ILE A 111 -17.32 -28.82 12.90
C ILE A 111 -18.64 -29.57 12.98
N ALA A 112 -19.23 -29.83 11.82
CA ALA A 112 -20.56 -30.44 11.71
C ALA A 112 -20.74 -31.10 10.35
N SER A 113 -21.75 -31.96 10.24
CA SER A 113 -22.19 -32.40 8.91
C SER A 113 -22.95 -31.27 8.21
N LEU A 114 -22.82 -31.19 6.88
CA LEU A 114 -23.58 -30.25 6.04
C LEU A 114 -24.96 -30.79 5.66
N VAL A 115 -25.13 -32.12 5.70
CA VAL A 115 -26.37 -32.83 5.36
C VAL A 115 -26.70 -33.88 6.44
N PRO A 116 -27.98 -34.27 6.64
CA PRO A 116 -28.34 -35.35 7.56
C PRO A 116 -27.52 -36.61 7.28
N ASP A 117 -26.96 -37.23 8.33
CA ASP A 117 -26.12 -38.44 8.28
C ASP A 117 -24.87 -38.37 7.39
N GLY A 118 -24.51 -37.17 6.93
CA GLY A 118 -23.29 -36.92 6.15
C GLY A 118 -22.00 -36.93 6.98
N PRO A 119 -20.84 -36.88 6.30
CA PRO A 119 -19.55 -36.79 6.97
C PRO A 119 -19.42 -35.45 7.72
N ILE A 120 -18.80 -35.52 8.90
CA ILE A 120 -18.41 -34.33 9.65
C ILE A 120 -17.31 -33.60 8.86
N VAL A 121 -17.52 -32.30 8.62
CA VAL A 121 -16.55 -31.44 7.95
C VAL A 121 -16.23 -30.21 8.79
N HIS A 122 -15.05 -29.65 8.55
CA HIS A 122 -14.62 -28.39 9.13
C HIS A 122 -14.97 -27.27 8.16
N THR A 123 -15.72 -26.28 8.63
CA THR A 123 -16.10 -25.09 7.88
C THR A 123 -15.94 -23.86 8.76
N VAL A 124 -15.98 -22.69 8.15
CA VAL A 124 -15.97 -21.42 8.87
C VAL A 124 -17.35 -20.79 8.75
N GLY A 125 -18.08 -20.71 9.86
CA GLY A 125 -19.43 -20.14 9.92
C GLY A 125 -19.40 -18.61 9.97
N ILE A 126 -20.38 -17.99 9.31
CA ILE A 126 -20.58 -16.54 9.30
C ILE A 126 -21.68 -16.20 10.31
N VAL A 127 -21.33 -15.41 11.33
CA VAL A 127 -22.29 -14.93 12.33
C VAL A 127 -23.12 -13.80 11.74
N GLU A 128 -22.46 -12.77 11.23
CA GLU A 128 -23.12 -11.60 10.67
C GLU A 128 -22.18 -10.88 9.67
N PRO A 129 -22.68 -10.51 8.49
CA PRO A 129 -21.98 -9.57 7.60
C PRO A 129 -22.13 -8.14 8.11
N LEU A 130 -21.04 -7.38 8.07
CA LEU A 130 -21.05 -5.96 8.42
C LEU A 130 -21.75 -5.18 7.30
N ALA A 131 -22.76 -4.38 7.65
CA ALA A 131 -23.54 -3.61 6.69
C ALA A 131 -22.65 -2.71 5.80
N GLY A 132 -22.89 -2.76 4.49
CA GLY A 132 -22.10 -2.08 3.47
C GLY A 132 -20.80 -2.78 3.10
N TYR A 133 -20.25 -3.69 3.89
CA TYR A 133 -18.98 -4.32 3.55
C TYR A 133 -19.12 -5.38 2.44
N PRO A 134 -18.01 -5.86 1.83
CA PRO A 134 -18.07 -6.74 0.68
C PRO A 134 -18.93 -7.98 0.83
N ALA A 135 -18.94 -8.63 1.99
CA ALA A 135 -19.80 -9.79 2.23
C ALA A 135 -21.30 -9.44 2.17
N ASP A 136 -21.71 -8.34 2.78
CA ASP A 136 -23.08 -7.84 2.73
C ASP A 136 -23.49 -7.53 1.29
N LYS A 137 -22.66 -6.79 0.55
CA LYS A 137 -22.88 -6.47 -0.87
C LYS A 137 -22.92 -7.72 -1.77
N ALA A 138 -22.18 -8.77 -1.42
CA ALA A 138 -22.20 -10.06 -2.13
C ALA A 138 -23.44 -10.92 -1.80
N GLY A 139 -24.28 -10.46 -0.87
CA GLY A 139 -25.47 -11.15 -0.39
C GLY A 139 -25.17 -12.38 0.45
N ILE A 140 -23.99 -12.41 1.08
CA ILE A 140 -23.61 -13.42 2.08
C ILE A 140 -24.41 -13.14 3.35
N LYS A 141 -24.94 -14.19 3.98
CA LYS A 141 -25.87 -14.06 5.10
C LYS A 141 -25.35 -14.74 6.36
N SER A 142 -25.89 -14.32 7.50
CA SER A 142 -25.78 -15.05 8.75
C SER A 142 -26.18 -16.51 8.57
N GLY A 143 -25.36 -17.42 9.09
CA GLY A 143 -25.57 -18.86 8.98
C GLY A 143 -24.94 -19.52 7.75
N ASP A 144 -24.47 -18.75 6.77
CA ASP A 144 -23.65 -19.29 5.67
C ASP A 144 -22.33 -19.87 6.23
N ARG A 145 -21.85 -20.94 5.60
CA ARG A 145 -20.59 -21.59 5.99
C ARG A 145 -19.61 -21.57 4.84
N ILE A 146 -18.45 -20.98 5.05
CA ILE A 146 -17.33 -21.01 4.10
C ILE A 146 -16.72 -22.41 4.13
N ILE A 147 -16.70 -23.05 2.96
CA ILE A 147 -16.08 -24.36 2.73
C ILE A 147 -14.68 -24.18 2.15
N GLN A 148 -14.50 -23.16 1.31
CA GLN A 148 -13.24 -22.88 0.63
C GLN A 148 -13.15 -21.40 0.26
N ILE A 149 -11.94 -20.86 0.29
CA ILE A 149 -11.59 -19.54 -0.24
C ILE A 149 -10.48 -19.71 -1.28
N ASP A 150 -10.72 -19.28 -2.50
CA ASP A 150 -9.89 -19.50 -3.68
C ASP A 150 -9.51 -20.97 -3.84
N ASN A 151 -8.27 -21.35 -3.54
CA ASN A 151 -7.78 -22.73 -3.58
C ASN A 151 -7.52 -23.34 -2.18
N LYS A 152 -7.99 -22.69 -1.12
CA LYS A 152 -7.78 -23.09 0.28
C LYS A 152 -9.06 -23.64 0.88
N ILE A 153 -9.08 -24.94 1.11
CA ILE A 153 -10.23 -25.66 1.70
C ILE A 153 -10.19 -25.50 3.23
N CYS A 154 -11.33 -25.14 3.82
CA CYS A 154 -11.48 -25.10 5.27
C CYS A 154 -11.31 -26.49 5.87
N GLY A 155 -10.51 -26.58 6.92
CA GLY A 155 -10.03 -27.86 7.44
C GLY A 155 -9.35 -27.71 8.79
N PRO A 156 -8.93 -28.83 9.42
CA PRO A 156 -8.10 -28.79 10.63
C PRO A 156 -6.82 -27.97 10.45
N ALA A 157 -6.27 -27.92 9.22
CA ALA A 157 -5.05 -27.18 8.87
C ALA A 157 -5.32 -25.78 8.30
N PHE A 158 -6.59 -25.38 8.14
CA PHE A 158 -6.98 -24.08 7.61
C PHE A 158 -8.31 -23.64 8.25
N GLY A 159 -8.21 -23.00 9.41
CA GLY A 159 -9.33 -22.58 10.23
C GLY A 159 -9.61 -21.08 10.13
N VAL A 160 -10.34 -20.55 11.11
CA VAL A 160 -10.65 -19.11 11.20
C VAL A 160 -9.39 -18.24 11.20
N PRO A 161 -8.34 -18.51 12.00
CA PRO A 161 -7.14 -17.66 12.02
C PRO A 161 -6.45 -17.62 10.65
N ASP A 162 -6.35 -18.76 9.97
CA ASP A 162 -5.71 -18.87 8.66
C ASP A 162 -6.50 -18.15 7.58
N LEU A 163 -7.84 -18.25 7.62
CA LEU A 163 -8.72 -17.55 6.69
C LEU A 163 -8.65 -16.03 6.88
N VAL A 164 -8.62 -15.56 8.14
CA VAL A 164 -8.42 -14.13 8.44
C VAL A 164 -7.05 -13.67 7.97
N ALA A 165 -5.98 -14.41 8.28
CA ALA A 165 -4.63 -14.07 7.84
C ALA A 165 -4.52 -14.04 6.31
N TYR A 166 -5.15 -14.99 5.61
CA TYR A 166 -5.18 -15.04 4.16
C TYR A 166 -5.87 -13.82 3.55
N ILE A 167 -7.06 -13.46 4.04
CA ILE A 167 -7.79 -12.26 3.59
C ILE A 167 -6.98 -11.00 3.90
N SER A 168 -6.41 -10.89 5.11
CA SER A 168 -5.59 -9.74 5.50
C SER A 168 -4.29 -9.62 4.72
N SER A 169 -3.78 -10.71 4.14
CA SER A 169 -2.56 -10.69 3.31
C SER A 169 -2.78 -10.16 1.89
N LYS A 170 -4.04 -10.03 1.48
CA LYS A 170 -4.44 -9.46 0.19
C LYS A 170 -4.67 -7.96 0.28
N SER A 171 -4.63 -7.29 -0.86
CA SER A 171 -4.91 -5.86 -0.97
C SER A 171 -6.42 -5.60 -1.07
N PRO A 172 -6.90 -4.43 -0.61
CA PRO A 172 -8.22 -3.94 -0.98
C PRO A 172 -8.38 -3.92 -2.50
N GLY A 173 -9.55 -4.31 -3.00
CA GLY A 173 -9.83 -4.48 -4.43
C GLY A 173 -9.56 -5.89 -4.96
N ASP A 174 -8.68 -6.68 -4.32
CA ASP A 174 -8.45 -8.07 -4.72
C ASP A 174 -9.74 -8.87 -4.63
N ILE A 175 -10.01 -9.70 -5.65
CA ILE A 175 -11.17 -10.58 -5.67
C ILE A 175 -10.81 -11.90 -4.98
N VAL A 176 -11.66 -12.33 -4.05
CA VAL A 176 -11.62 -13.68 -3.47
C VAL A 176 -12.84 -14.46 -3.91
N VAL A 177 -12.65 -15.73 -4.25
CA VAL A 177 -13.74 -16.65 -4.61
C VAL A 177 -14.08 -17.50 -3.40
N LEU A 178 -15.29 -17.35 -2.86
CA LEU A 178 -15.79 -18.11 -1.74
C LEU A 178 -16.70 -19.24 -2.24
N GLN A 179 -16.41 -20.47 -1.80
CA GLN A 179 -17.38 -21.57 -1.85
C GLN A 179 -18.10 -21.62 -0.51
N LEU A 180 -19.41 -21.41 -0.55
CA LEU A 180 -20.29 -21.35 0.60
C LEU A 180 -21.23 -22.55 0.62
N TRP A 181 -21.59 -23.01 1.80
CA TRP A 181 -22.79 -23.79 2.04
C TRP A 181 -23.85 -22.84 2.57
N SER A 182 -24.87 -22.58 1.77
CA SER A 182 -25.95 -21.64 2.07
C SER A 182 -27.28 -22.29 1.77
N ASN A 183 -28.22 -22.27 2.72
CA ASN A 183 -29.56 -22.87 2.57
C ASN A 183 -29.56 -24.32 2.05
N GLY A 184 -28.57 -25.13 2.46
CA GLY A 184 -28.50 -26.54 2.08
C GLY A 184 -27.92 -26.81 0.69
N ILE A 185 -27.43 -25.79 -0.01
CA ILE A 185 -26.78 -25.93 -1.32
C ILE A 185 -25.38 -25.30 -1.31
N ARG A 186 -24.53 -25.74 -2.25
CA ARG A 186 -23.23 -25.09 -2.50
C ARG A 186 -23.42 -23.90 -3.42
N THR A 187 -22.84 -22.77 -3.05
CA THR A 187 -22.91 -21.52 -3.81
C THR A 187 -21.52 -20.90 -3.90
N GLU A 188 -21.17 -20.40 -5.07
CA GLU A 188 -19.92 -19.65 -5.28
C GLU A 188 -20.19 -18.14 -5.28
N LYS A 189 -19.30 -17.36 -4.66
CA LYS A 189 -19.35 -15.90 -4.63
C LYS A 189 -17.97 -15.31 -4.88
N SER A 190 -17.84 -14.49 -5.92
CA SER A 190 -16.66 -13.64 -6.13
C SER A 190 -16.86 -12.31 -5.40
N VAL A 191 -15.94 -11.97 -4.49
CA VAL A 191 -16.09 -10.81 -3.59
C VAL A 191 -14.84 -9.94 -3.64
N PRO A 192 -14.93 -8.66 -4.03
CA PRO A 192 -13.81 -7.73 -3.97
C PRO A 192 -13.58 -7.28 -2.52
N LEU A 193 -12.35 -7.42 -2.01
CA LEU A 193 -12.02 -7.05 -0.63
C LEU A 193 -12.04 -5.53 -0.43
N ALA A 194 -12.38 -5.08 0.78
CA ALA A 194 -12.31 -3.69 1.19
C ALA A 194 -11.11 -3.47 2.13
N ALA A 195 -10.84 -2.21 2.48
CA ALA A 195 -9.94 -1.87 3.59
C ALA A 195 -10.69 -2.01 4.92
N ARG A 196 -10.01 -2.52 5.97
CA ARG A 196 -10.63 -2.80 7.28
C ARG A 196 -11.28 -1.58 7.96
N ASN A 197 -10.77 -0.37 7.72
CA ASN A 197 -11.18 0.83 8.45
C ASN A 197 -12.07 1.80 7.65
N VAL A 198 -12.71 1.34 6.56
CA VAL A 198 -13.41 2.25 5.66
C VAL A 198 -14.82 1.75 5.31
N PRO A 199 -15.88 2.53 5.64
CA PRO A 199 -17.22 2.30 5.12
C PRO A 199 -17.26 2.39 3.59
N SER A 200 -18.10 1.57 2.99
CA SER A 200 -18.01 1.14 1.60
C SER A 200 -18.58 2.08 0.51
N ASP A 201 -18.91 3.32 0.83
CA ASP A 201 -19.60 4.23 -0.10
C ASP A 201 -18.65 4.87 -1.13
N MET A 202 -17.34 4.88 -0.89
CA MET A 202 -16.32 5.29 -1.86
C MET A 202 -15.54 4.09 -2.43
N SER A 203 -15.32 4.07 -3.75
CA SER A 203 -14.44 3.08 -4.39
C SER A 203 -12.97 3.31 -4.02
N LEU A 204 -12.11 2.28 -4.15
CA LEU A 204 -10.67 2.43 -3.90
C LEU A 204 -10.04 3.49 -4.82
N GLU A 205 -10.46 3.51 -6.09
CA GLU A 205 -10.04 4.50 -7.08
C GLU A 205 -10.42 5.92 -6.64
N GLN A 206 -11.69 6.12 -6.22
CA GLN A 206 -12.13 7.43 -5.72
C GLN A 206 -11.37 7.87 -4.46
N ARG A 207 -11.07 6.93 -3.56
CA ARG A 207 -10.29 7.23 -2.34
C ARG A 207 -8.86 7.62 -2.65
N THR A 208 -8.19 6.84 -3.49
CA THR A 208 -6.78 7.07 -3.85
C THR A 208 -6.63 8.39 -4.59
N GLU A 209 -7.53 8.67 -5.53
CA GLU A 209 -7.61 9.94 -6.25
C GLU A 209 -7.83 11.12 -5.28
N LEU A 210 -8.86 11.06 -4.44
CA LEU A 210 -9.15 12.15 -3.49
C LEU A 210 -8.00 12.37 -2.49
N PHE A 211 -7.44 11.29 -1.98
CA PHE A 211 -6.30 11.34 -1.08
C PHE A 211 -5.10 11.98 -1.77
N PHE A 212 -4.72 11.48 -2.95
CA PHE A 212 -3.53 11.94 -3.65
C PHE A 212 -3.68 13.40 -4.07
N ARG A 213 -4.85 13.78 -4.56
CA ARG A 213 -5.15 15.17 -4.92
C ARG A 213 -5.02 16.10 -3.71
N SER A 214 -5.67 15.77 -2.59
CA SER A 214 -5.57 16.57 -1.36
C SER A 214 -4.13 16.64 -0.86
N TRP A 215 -3.44 15.50 -0.85
CA TRP A 215 -2.05 15.42 -0.45
C TRP A 215 -1.16 16.33 -1.31
N LEU A 216 -1.31 16.28 -2.63
CA LEU A 216 -0.50 17.06 -3.57
C LEU A 216 -0.79 18.56 -3.42
N GLU A 217 -2.06 18.96 -3.32
CA GLU A 217 -2.46 20.36 -3.10
C GLU A 217 -1.87 20.91 -1.79
N ASP A 218 -1.84 20.13 -0.71
CA ASP A 218 -1.27 20.54 0.57
C ASP A 218 0.25 20.71 0.48
N HIS A 219 0.95 19.73 -0.09
CA HIS A 219 2.42 19.72 -0.11
C HIS A 219 3.02 20.69 -1.14
N LEU A 220 2.30 21.00 -2.22
CA LEU A 220 2.72 22.06 -3.15
C LEU A 220 2.63 23.44 -2.50
N ARG A 221 1.58 23.71 -1.70
CA ARG A 221 1.46 24.97 -0.94
C ARG A 221 2.62 25.16 0.03
N ASP A 222 3.01 24.10 0.74
CA ASP A 222 4.15 24.14 1.66
C ASP A 222 5.49 24.37 0.93
N ALA A 223 5.67 23.72 -0.23
CA ALA A 223 6.84 23.89 -1.07
C ALA A 223 6.96 25.31 -1.64
N GLU A 224 5.84 25.92 -2.05
CA GLU A 224 5.79 27.31 -2.53
C GLU A 224 6.16 28.31 -1.43
N GLN A 225 5.61 28.14 -0.22
CA GLN A 225 5.93 28.99 0.93
C GLN A 225 7.41 28.92 1.31
N THR A 226 7.99 27.72 1.29
CA THR A 226 9.41 27.50 1.58
C THR A 226 10.30 28.19 0.54
N ALA A 227 9.91 28.14 -0.74
CA ALA A 227 10.65 28.80 -1.82
C ALA A 227 10.58 30.33 -1.76
N GLU A 228 9.50 30.90 -1.22
CA GLU A 228 9.35 32.35 -1.03
C GLU A 228 10.15 32.86 0.17
N GLN A 229 10.25 32.09 1.25
CA GLN A 229 11.04 32.43 2.44
C GLN A 229 12.56 32.34 2.22
N ALA A 230 13.01 31.61 1.20
CA ALA A 230 14.42 31.45 0.85
C ALA A 230 14.96 32.56 -0.09
N LYS A 231 14.11 33.50 -0.52
CA LYS A 231 14.45 34.67 -1.33
C LYS A 231 14.70 35.90 -0.45
#